data_AF-A0A355DLH4-F1
#
_entry.id   AF-A0A355DLH4-F1
#
_cell.length_a   1.000
_cell.length_b   1.000
_cell.length_c   1.000
_cell.angle_alpha   90.00
_cell.angle_beta   90.00
_cell.angle_gamma   90.00
#
_symmetry.space_group_name_H-M   'P 1'
#
loop_
_entity.id
_entity.type
_entity.pdbx_description
1 polymer ?
#
loop_
_entity_poly.entity_id
_entity_poly.type
_entity_poly.pdbx_seq_one_letter_code
_entity_poly.pdbx_strand_id
1 'polypeptide(L)'
;MTSFGDYKNRPSQYITFVDSEFYPDYLDEGLALYGSVLEQFAELIDIANSSDSLLRSIMELPDPSRTQLLRIFRKYLSPDTSVEMLKVKKNMPIIIRDYGHRFRKIQEVKEKFASRPKPDEALMAILMEYKDRGKKGYELTEAFFLWFETHFGSDYLIQGPIRAGKDVLLNKVLKNWKSQTPADIFISHCDRTPLVVGFARYDTDRGGAQEDDRTSANKAKVTDILRYAETYNLPLKVFFLNDGPGLTLGSMWNDYAALEEYGQGRVMVCTLKMLDERFTKDWLES
;
A
#
# COMPACT_ATOMS: atom_id res chain seq x y z
N MET A 1 -1.81 26.22 -17.41
CA MET A 1 -1.00 25.09 -16.91
C MET A 1 -1.39 23.86 -17.72
N THR A 2 -0.41 23.07 -18.17
CA THR A 2 -0.64 21.80 -18.87
C THR A 2 -1.42 20.84 -17.95
N SER A 3 -2.49 20.22 -18.47
CA SER A 3 -3.31 19.26 -17.72
C SER A 3 -2.68 17.86 -17.76
N PHE A 4 -3.07 16.98 -16.84
CA PHE A 4 -2.60 15.60 -16.77
C PHE A 4 -2.96 14.81 -18.03
N GLY A 5 -4.13 15.12 -18.62
CA GLY A 5 -4.57 14.51 -19.87
C GLY A 5 -3.64 14.77 -21.06
N ASP A 6 -2.96 15.91 -21.09
CA ASP A 6 -2.12 16.33 -22.22
C ASP A 6 -0.86 15.46 -22.39
N TYR A 7 -0.40 14.81 -21.31
CA TYR A 7 0.77 13.94 -21.29
C TYR A 7 0.50 12.52 -21.81
N LYS A 8 -0.77 12.17 -22.09
CA LYS A 8 -1.22 10.83 -22.47
C LYS A 8 -0.56 10.29 -23.74
N ASN A 9 -0.13 11.15 -24.66
CA ASN A 9 0.48 10.72 -25.91
C ASN A 9 1.86 10.04 -25.72
N ARG A 10 2.51 10.25 -24.58
CA ARG A 10 3.82 9.65 -24.24
C ARG A 10 3.89 9.24 -22.77
N PRO A 11 2.97 8.38 -22.28
CA PRO A 11 2.76 8.20 -20.86
C PRO A 11 3.97 7.53 -20.19
N SER A 12 4.69 6.67 -20.91
CA SER A 12 5.93 6.03 -20.44
C SER A 12 7.07 7.00 -20.14
N GLN A 13 7.08 8.19 -20.76
CA GLN A 13 8.09 9.22 -20.49
C GLN A 13 7.86 9.88 -19.13
N TYR A 14 6.60 9.91 -18.68
CA TYR A 14 6.19 10.63 -17.48
C TYR A 14 5.97 9.72 -16.27
N ILE A 15 6.08 8.40 -16.39
CA ILE A 15 6.10 7.51 -15.21
C ILE A 15 7.52 7.28 -14.70
N THR A 16 7.64 7.01 -13.41
CA THR A 16 8.87 6.62 -12.73
C THR A 16 8.87 5.11 -12.55
N PHE A 17 9.98 4.47 -12.93
CA PHE A 17 10.19 3.05 -12.66
C PHE A 17 10.90 2.90 -11.32
N VAL A 18 10.30 2.12 -10.44
CA VAL A 18 10.96 1.60 -9.24
C VAL A 18 11.46 0.19 -9.55
N ASP A 19 12.77 0.02 -9.39
CA ASP A 19 13.48 -1.23 -9.70
C ASP A 19 12.93 -2.42 -8.91
N SER A 20 13.08 -3.60 -9.51
CA SER A 20 12.72 -4.89 -8.92
C SER A 20 13.78 -5.91 -9.25
N GLU A 21 14.03 -6.83 -8.32
CA GLU A 21 14.91 -7.97 -8.55
C GLU A 21 14.28 -8.92 -9.57
N PHE A 22 15.11 -9.48 -10.46
CA PHE A 22 14.66 -10.49 -11.40
C PHE A 22 14.56 -11.85 -10.71
N TYR A 23 13.63 -12.69 -11.17
CA TYR A 23 13.68 -14.12 -10.87
C TYR A 23 14.67 -14.80 -11.82
N PRO A 24 15.56 -15.71 -11.37
CA PRO A 24 15.68 -16.25 -10.01
C PRO A 24 16.74 -15.57 -9.13
N ASP A 25 17.25 -14.39 -9.50
CA ASP A 25 18.44 -13.76 -8.89
C ASP A 25 18.34 -13.55 -7.36
N TYR A 26 17.14 -13.46 -6.80
CA TYR A 26 16.91 -13.29 -5.35
C TYR A 26 16.78 -14.61 -4.56
N LEU A 27 16.88 -15.78 -5.21
CA LEU A 27 16.65 -17.07 -4.52
C LEU A 27 17.68 -17.37 -3.43
N ASP A 28 18.94 -16.97 -3.61
CA ASP A 28 19.99 -17.15 -2.58
C ASP A 28 19.67 -16.36 -1.31
N GLU A 29 19.15 -15.13 -1.46
CA GLU A 29 18.66 -14.35 -0.32
C GLU A 29 17.40 -14.99 0.28
N GLY A 30 16.50 -15.50 -0.56
CA GLY A 30 15.32 -16.26 -0.13
C GLY A 30 15.71 -17.44 0.76
N LEU A 31 16.76 -18.19 0.38
CA LEU A 31 17.30 -19.28 1.19
C LEU A 31 17.84 -18.79 2.53
N ALA A 32 18.61 -17.70 2.54
CA ALA A 32 19.15 -17.12 3.77
C ALA A 32 18.03 -16.64 4.73
N LEU A 33 16.94 -16.11 4.20
CA LEU A 33 15.82 -15.59 5.00
C LEU A 33 14.84 -16.67 5.47
N TYR A 34 14.57 -17.67 4.63
CA TYR A 34 13.48 -18.62 4.86
C TYR A 34 13.93 -20.04 5.17
N GLY A 35 15.19 -20.42 4.95
CA GLY A 35 15.68 -21.78 5.20
C GLY A 35 15.39 -22.26 6.62
N SER A 36 15.84 -21.50 7.63
CA SER A 36 15.60 -21.81 9.05
C SER A 36 14.12 -21.74 9.44
N VAL A 37 13.33 -20.88 8.77
CA VAL A 37 11.88 -20.80 9.00
C VAL A 37 11.18 -22.05 8.50
N LEU A 38 11.60 -22.60 7.36
CA LEU A 38 11.04 -23.84 6.81
C LEU A 38 11.40 -25.06 7.67
N GLU A 39 12.62 -25.10 8.19
CA GLU A 39 13.05 -26.13 9.17
C GLU A 39 12.22 -26.05 10.45
N GLN A 40 12.07 -24.86 11.02
CA GLN A 40 11.23 -24.65 12.19
C GLN A 40 9.77 -25.02 11.94
N PHE A 41 9.24 -24.71 10.75
CA PHE A 41 7.89 -25.12 10.38
C PHE A 41 7.77 -26.65 10.30
N ALA A 42 8.79 -27.34 9.77
CA ALA A 42 8.83 -28.80 9.72
C ALA A 42 8.78 -29.44 11.11
N GLU A 43 9.52 -28.89 12.08
CA GLU A 43 9.49 -29.33 13.48
C GLU A 43 8.10 -29.13 14.10
N LEU A 44 7.50 -27.95 13.89
CA LEU A 44 6.20 -27.61 14.45
C LEU A 44 5.06 -28.47 13.88
N ILE A 45 5.08 -28.77 12.57
CA ILE A 45 4.06 -29.65 12.00
C ILE A 45 4.19 -31.06 12.54
N ASP A 46 5.41 -31.55 12.77
CA ASP A 46 5.63 -32.93 13.22
C ASP A 46 5.02 -33.18 14.61
N ILE A 47 5.21 -32.24 15.54
CA ILE A 47 4.66 -32.31 16.90
C ILE A 47 3.17 -31.92 16.99
N ALA A 48 2.61 -31.30 15.95
CA ALA A 48 1.22 -30.85 15.97
C ALA A 48 0.24 -32.02 15.79
N ASN A 49 -0.72 -32.13 16.71
CA ASN A 49 -1.79 -33.13 16.67
C ASN A 49 -3.00 -32.67 15.83
N SER A 50 -3.09 -31.37 15.55
CA SER A 50 -4.13 -30.75 14.71
C SER A 50 -3.64 -29.42 14.13
N SER A 51 -4.31 -28.94 13.08
CA SER A 51 -4.03 -27.63 12.48
C SER A 51 -4.24 -26.48 13.46
N ASP A 52 -5.21 -26.63 14.38
CA ASP A 52 -5.44 -25.68 15.47
C ASP A 52 -4.28 -25.65 16.46
N SER A 53 -3.75 -26.83 16.83
CA SER A 53 -2.60 -26.94 17.73
C SER A 53 -1.32 -26.36 17.12
N LEU A 54 -1.15 -26.50 15.79
CA LEU A 54 -0.06 -25.87 15.06
C LEU A 54 -0.17 -24.34 15.13
N LEU A 55 -1.36 -23.78 14.83
CA LEU A 55 -1.58 -22.34 14.91
C LEU A 55 -1.27 -21.81 16.32
N ARG A 56 -1.77 -22.50 17.36
CA ARG A 56 -1.49 -22.14 18.76
C ARG A 56 0.01 -22.13 19.06
N SER A 57 0.74 -23.14 18.61
CA SER A 57 2.19 -23.25 18.82
C SER A 57 2.94 -22.11 18.13
N ILE A 58 2.58 -21.79 16.88
CA ILE A 58 3.17 -20.65 16.16
C ILE A 58 2.93 -19.33 16.91
N MET A 59 1.75 -19.14 17.52
CA MET A 59 1.39 -17.91 18.22
C MET A 59 2.13 -17.67 19.54
N GLU A 60 2.77 -18.69 20.09
CA GLU A 60 3.63 -18.57 21.28
C GLU A 60 5.06 -18.10 20.94
N LEU A 61 5.45 -18.13 19.66
CA LEU A 61 6.77 -17.70 19.22
C LEU A 61 6.89 -16.17 19.15
N PRO A 62 8.10 -15.61 19.36
CA PRO A 62 8.37 -14.20 19.15
C PRO A 62 8.44 -13.83 17.66
N ASP A 63 8.24 -12.55 17.36
CA ASP A 63 8.57 -12.00 16.05
C ASP A 63 10.10 -11.85 15.90
N PRO A 64 10.66 -11.95 14.68
CA PRO A 64 9.98 -12.06 13.39
C PRO A 64 9.54 -13.48 12.98
N SER A 65 10.04 -14.52 13.66
CA SER A 65 9.78 -15.94 13.32
C SER A 65 8.28 -16.24 13.23
N ARG A 66 7.48 -15.82 14.23
CA ARG A 66 6.02 -16.00 14.23
C ARG A 66 5.37 -15.50 12.95
N THR A 67 5.67 -14.27 12.54
CA THR A 67 5.07 -13.68 11.33
C THR A 67 5.42 -14.47 10.07
N GLN A 68 6.64 -14.99 9.94
CA GLN A 68 7.03 -15.81 8.79
C GLN A 68 6.34 -17.18 8.79
N LEU A 69 6.26 -17.83 9.95
CA LEU A 69 5.52 -19.09 10.11
C LEU A 69 4.03 -18.92 9.81
N LEU A 70 3.42 -17.78 10.17
CA LEU A 70 2.04 -17.47 9.81
C LEU A 70 1.84 -17.27 8.30
N ARG A 71 2.84 -16.77 7.56
CA ARG A 71 2.80 -16.70 6.09
C ARG A 71 2.78 -18.11 5.49
N ILE A 72 3.59 -19.03 6.02
CA ILE A 72 3.60 -20.44 5.60
C ILE A 72 2.27 -21.12 5.98
N PHE A 73 1.79 -20.91 7.22
CA PHE A 73 0.51 -21.42 7.70
C PHE A 73 -0.63 -21.03 6.77
N ARG A 74 -0.70 -19.75 6.37
CA ARG A 74 -1.72 -19.28 5.43
C ARG A 74 -1.69 -20.06 4.11
N LYS A 75 -0.50 -20.32 3.55
CA LYS A 75 -0.35 -21.01 2.25
C LYS A 75 -0.70 -22.50 2.35
N TYR A 76 -0.31 -23.18 3.42
CA TYR A 76 -0.52 -24.62 3.59
C TYR A 76 -1.86 -25.00 4.21
N LEU A 77 -2.38 -24.18 5.14
CA LEU A 77 -3.51 -24.54 5.99
C LEU A 77 -4.73 -23.67 5.78
N SER A 78 -4.56 -22.36 5.58
CA SER A 78 -5.69 -21.43 5.62
C SER A 78 -5.55 -20.29 4.60
N PRO A 79 -5.77 -20.56 3.30
CA PRO A 79 -5.69 -19.53 2.27
C PRO A 79 -6.78 -18.45 2.44
N ASP A 80 -7.88 -18.80 3.12
CA ASP A 80 -9.03 -17.95 3.42
C ASP A 80 -8.76 -16.91 4.53
N THR A 81 -7.69 -17.07 5.31
CA THR A 81 -7.29 -16.08 6.33
C THR A 81 -6.19 -15.16 5.80
N SER A 82 -6.01 -14.00 6.47
CA SER A 82 -4.89 -13.10 6.22
C SER A 82 -3.86 -13.19 7.34
N VAL A 83 -2.59 -12.92 7.04
CA VAL A 83 -1.54 -12.88 8.07
C VAL A 83 -1.84 -11.78 9.10
N GLU A 84 -2.43 -10.65 8.69
CA GLU A 84 -2.87 -9.58 9.60
C GLU A 84 -3.93 -10.07 10.60
N MET A 85 -4.88 -10.89 10.13
CA MET A 85 -5.87 -11.51 11.01
C MET A 85 -5.20 -12.48 11.99
N LEU A 86 -4.33 -13.36 11.50
CA LEU A 86 -3.68 -14.41 12.30
C LEU A 86 -2.74 -13.84 13.37
N LYS A 87 -2.03 -12.73 13.10
CA LYS A 87 -1.07 -12.11 14.04
C LYS A 87 -1.72 -11.59 15.33
N VAL A 88 -3.03 -11.37 15.35
CA VAL A 88 -3.73 -10.84 16.54
C VAL A 88 -4.03 -11.97 17.52
N LYS A 89 -3.10 -12.24 18.46
CA LYS A 89 -3.19 -13.35 19.43
C LYS A 89 -4.52 -13.46 20.16
N LYS A 90 -5.09 -12.33 20.62
CA LYS A 90 -6.39 -12.30 21.30
C LYS A 90 -7.57 -12.82 20.46
N ASN A 91 -7.47 -12.77 19.13
CA ASN A 91 -8.52 -13.21 18.22
C ASN A 91 -8.41 -14.71 17.87
N MET A 92 -7.34 -15.39 18.29
CA MET A 92 -7.09 -16.79 17.93
C MET A 92 -8.28 -17.73 18.23
N PRO A 93 -8.95 -17.68 19.41
CA PRO A 93 -10.13 -18.52 19.65
C PRO A 93 -11.26 -18.27 18.65
N ILE A 94 -11.48 -17.01 18.25
CA ILE A 94 -12.50 -16.61 17.27
C ILE A 94 -12.12 -17.14 15.88
N ILE A 95 -10.85 -16.99 15.49
CA ILE A 95 -10.36 -17.48 14.20
C ILE A 95 -10.52 -19.00 14.08
N ILE A 96 -10.14 -19.76 15.12
CA ILE A 96 -10.29 -21.21 15.12
C ILE A 96 -11.76 -21.61 15.04
N ARG A 97 -12.63 -20.93 15.80
CA ARG A 97 -14.08 -21.19 15.77
C ARG A 97 -14.67 -20.92 14.37
N ASP A 98 -14.33 -19.78 13.77
CA ASP A 98 -14.99 -19.30 12.55
C ASP A 98 -14.37 -19.88 11.27
N TYR A 99 -13.06 -20.19 11.28
CA TYR A 99 -12.32 -20.65 10.08
C TYR A 99 -11.68 -22.03 10.24
N GLY A 100 -11.56 -22.58 11.45
CA GLY A 100 -10.83 -23.82 11.72
C GLY A 100 -11.39 -25.03 10.96
N HIS A 101 -12.70 -25.04 10.71
CA HIS A 101 -13.35 -26.07 9.90
C HIS A 101 -12.90 -26.08 8.41
N ARG A 102 -12.30 -24.98 7.93
CA ARG A 102 -11.70 -24.86 6.59
C ARG A 102 -10.19 -25.06 6.59
N PHE A 103 -9.57 -25.26 7.75
CA PHE A 103 -8.14 -25.55 7.79
C PHE A 103 -7.87 -26.89 7.14
N ARG A 104 -6.85 -26.95 6.28
CA ARG A 104 -6.35 -28.22 5.76
C ARG A 104 -5.96 -29.11 6.93
N LYS A 105 -6.32 -30.39 6.88
CA LYS A 105 -6.00 -31.37 7.93
C LYS A 105 -4.48 -31.49 8.10
N ILE A 106 -4.01 -31.60 9.34
CA ILE A 106 -2.57 -31.62 9.64
C ILE A 106 -1.83 -32.77 8.94
N GLN A 107 -2.47 -33.93 8.77
CA GLN A 107 -1.87 -35.07 8.08
C GLN A 107 -1.60 -34.78 6.60
N GLU A 108 -2.56 -34.16 5.91
CA GLU A 108 -2.38 -33.72 4.52
C GLU A 108 -1.29 -32.65 4.40
N VAL A 109 -1.16 -31.77 5.40
CA VAL A 109 -0.09 -30.75 5.44
C VAL A 109 1.28 -31.42 5.57
N LYS A 110 1.44 -32.40 6.47
CA LYS A 110 2.67 -33.18 6.64
C LYS A 110 3.09 -33.84 5.34
N GLU A 111 2.17 -34.54 4.68
CA GLU A 111 2.41 -35.23 3.41
C GLU A 111 2.80 -34.26 2.29
N LYS A 112 2.05 -33.16 2.12
CA LYS A 112 2.31 -32.17 1.07
C LYS A 112 3.61 -31.40 1.31
N PHE A 113 3.94 -31.11 2.56
CA PHE A 113 5.19 -30.42 2.90
C PHE A 113 6.39 -31.35 2.68
N ALA A 114 6.30 -32.61 3.10
CA ALA A 114 7.36 -33.60 2.91
C ALA A 114 7.63 -33.95 1.44
N SER A 115 6.65 -33.80 0.55
CA SER A 115 6.82 -34.06 -0.88
C SER A 115 7.51 -32.93 -1.66
N ARG A 116 7.89 -31.82 -1.00
CA ARG A 116 8.56 -30.67 -1.62
C ARG A 116 10.08 -30.86 -1.66
N PRO A 117 10.80 -30.23 -2.61
CA PRO A 117 12.25 -30.24 -2.63
C PRO A 117 12.83 -29.52 -1.40
N LYS A 118 14.09 -29.84 -1.07
CA LYS A 118 14.87 -29.16 -0.04
C LYS A 118 16.13 -28.56 -0.69
N PRO A 119 16.27 -27.22 -0.76
CA PRO A 119 15.30 -26.22 -0.30
C PRO A 119 14.06 -26.11 -1.21
N ASP A 120 12.94 -25.62 -0.66
CA ASP A 120 11.70 -25.40 -1.43
C ASP A 120 11.73 -24.02 -2.10
N GLU A 121 12.46 -23.89 -3.21
CA GLU A 121 12.65 -22.64 -3.95
C GLU A 121 11.34 -21.97 -4.37
N ALA A 122 10.33 -22.75 -4.75
CA ALA A 122 9.06 -22.16 -5.16
C ALA A 122 8.32 -21.53 -3.98
N LEU A 123 8.36 -22.18 -2.81
CA LEU A 123 7.79 -21.59 -1.59
C LEU A 123 8.57 -20.36 -1.15
N MET A 124 9.91 -20.41 -1.21
CA MET A 124 10.75 -19.26 -0.90
C MET A 124 10.44 -18.08 -1.82
N ALA A 125 10.31 -18.31 -3.14
CA ALA A 125 9.92 -17.27 -4.09
C ALA A 125 8.57 -16.63 -3.75
N ILE A 126 7.56 -17.45 -3.41
CA ILE A 126 6.25 -16.95 -2.97
C ILE A 126 6.35 -16.15 -1.66
N LEU A 127 7.24 -16.52 -0.75
CA LEU A 127 7.44 -15.78 0.51
C LEU A 127 8.18 -14.46 0.27
N MET A 128 9.12 -14.42 -0.68
CA MET A 128 9.84 -13.20 -1.09
C MET A 128 8.90 -12.12 -1.63
N GLU A 129 7.76 -12.46 -2.24
CA GLU A 129 6.74 -11.47 -2.62
C GLU A 129 6.23 -10.63 -1.44
N TYR A 130 6.33 -11.14 -0.20
CA TYR A 130 5.96 -10.39 1.00
C TYR A 130 7.09 -9.50 1.56
N LYS A 131 8.35 -9.66 1.11
CA LYS A 131 9.51 -8.90 1.58
C LYS A 131 9.34 -7.42 1.27
N ASP A 132 9.03 -7.11 0.02
CA ASP A 132 8.97 -5.74 -0.49
C ASP A 132 7.54 -5.23 -0.71
N ARG A 133 6.55 -5.87 -0.08
CA ARG A 133 5.15 -5.45 -0.22
C ARG A 133 4.97 -4.01 0.28
N GLY A 134 4.56 -3.12 -0.62
CA GLY A 134 4.34 -1.70 -0.34
C GLY A 134 5.58 -0.82 -0.50
N LYS A 135 6.77 -1.39 -0.66
CA LYS A 135 8.05 -0.66 -0.79
C LYS A 135 8.01 0.41 -1.88
N LYS A 136 7.50 0.08 -3.07
CA LYS A 136 7.41 1.04 -4.19
C LYS A 136 6.51 2.24 -3.88
N GLY A 137 5.44 2.03 -3.11
CA GLY A 137 4.60 3.13 -2.62
C GLY A 137 5.34 4.01 -1.61
N TYR A 138 6.15 3.41 -0.72
CA TYR A 138 6.96 4.15 0.24
C TYR A 138 8.08 4.96 -0.43
N GLU A 139 8.69 4.43 -1.48
CA GLU A 139 9.70 5.15 -2.26
C GLU A 139 9.07 6.31 -3.03
N LEU A 140 7.85 6.14 -3.55
CA LEU A 140 7.09 7.21 -4.19
C LEU A 140 6.81 8.37 -3.20
N THR A 141 6.30 8.07 -2.01
CA THR A 141 6.03 9.10 -0.99
C THR A 141 7.32 9.75 -0.51
N GLU A 142 8.38 8.98 -0.28
CA GLU A 142 9.67 9.50 0.18
C GLU A 142 10.27 10.48 -0.82
N ALA A 143 10.26 10.12 -2.11
CA ALA A 143 10.73 10.99 -3.18
C ALA A 143 9.95 12.32 -3.24
N PHE A 144 8.62 12.27 -3.10
CA PHE A 144 7.80 13.47 -3.08
C PHE A 144 8.06 14.36 -1.87
N PHE A 145 8.17 13.79 -0.67
CA PHE A 145 8.42 14.57 0.55
C PHE A 145 9.80 15.25 0.48
N LEU A 146 10.84 14.54 0.05
CA LEU A 146 12.17 15.12 -0.13
C LEU A 146 12.17 16.23 -1.17
N TRP A 147 11.50 16.01 -2.30
CA TRP A 147 11.35 17.01 -3.34
C TRP A 147 10.60 18.25 -2.82
N PHE A 148 9.47 18.06 -2.13
CA PHE A 148 8.67 19.16 -1.60
C PHE A 148 9.44 19.99 -0.58
N GLU A 149 10.09 19.37 0.38
CA GLU A 149 10.89 20.07 1.40
C GLU A 149 12.02 20.89 0.76
N THR A 150 12.66 20.35 -0.28
CA THR A 150 13.73 21.05 -1.02
C THR A 150 13.22 22.30 -1.75
N HIS A 151 12.01 22.26 -2.31
CA HIS A 151 11.47 23.34 -3.14
C HIS A 151 10.58 24.33 -2.38
N PHE A 152 9.94 23.89 -1.30
CA PHE A 152 8.84 24.60 -0.63
C PHE A 152 8.94 24.61 0.91
N GLY A 153 9.88 23.88 1.51
CA GLY A 153 9.95 23.70 2.97
C GLY A 153 10.22 24.97 3.78
N SER A 154 10.64 26.08 3.15
CA SER A 154 10.76 27.39 3.82
C SER A 154 9.42 28.08 4.05
N ASP A 155 8.45 27.82 3.19
CA ASP A 155 7.21 28.60 3.10
C ASP A 155 5.98 27.79 3.56
N TYR A 156 6.09 26.45 3.53
CA TYR A 156 4.99 25.53 3.79
C TYR A 156 5.40 24.38 4.69
N LEU A 157 4.40 23.78 5.34
CA LEU A 157 4.54 22.57 6.14
C LEU A 157 3.89 21.40 5.40
N ILE A 158 4.58 20.27 5.35
CA ILE A 158 4.05 19.00 4.84
C ILE A 158 3.95 17.97 5.97
N GLN A 159 2.86 17.21 6.00
CA GLN A 159 2.61 16.15 6.98
C GLN A 159 2.17 14.87 6.28
N GLY A 160 2.62 13.73 6.80
CA GLY A 160 2.23 12.40 6.34
C GLY A 160 3.35 11.38 6.52
N PRO A 161 3.10 10.11 6.20
CA PRO A 161 4.12 9.08 6.26
C PRO A 161 5.10 9.24 5.09
N ILE A 162 6.37 9.57 5.39
CA ILE A 162 7.44 9.65 4.37
C ILE A 162 7.64 8.26 3.72
N ARG A 163 7.59 7.19 4.52
CA ARG A 163 7.68 5.79 4.07
C ARG A 163 6.54 4.98 4.69
N ALA A 164 6.83 3.81 5.27
CA ALA A 164 5.87 3.09 6.10
C ALA A 164 5.48 3.92 7.32
N GLY A 165 4.20 4.16 7.53
CA GLY A 165 3.72 4.97 8.63
C GLY A 165 2.20 5.03 8.69
N LYS A 166 1.67 5.84 9.61
CA LYS A 166 0.25 6.11 9.69
C LYS A 166 -0.08 7.35 8.87
N ASP A 167 -1.14 7.24 8.09
CA ASP A 167 -1.69 8.34 7.30
C ASP A 167 -2.15 9.50 8.20
N VAL A 168 -2.21 10.69 7.61
CA VAL A 168 -2.83 11.86 8.26
C VAL A 168 -4.33 11.64 8.30
N LEU A 169 -4.93 11.68 9.48
CA LEU A 169 -6.38 11.62 9.62
C LEU A 169 -6.97 13.03 9.51
N LEU A 170 -7.84 13.24 8.51
CA LEU A 170 -8.42 14.56 8.24
C LEU A 170 -9.18 15.14 9.43
N ASN A 171 -9.87 14.32 10.24
CA ASN A 171 -10.53 14.80 11.46
C ASN A 171 -9.58 15.30 12.56
N LYS A 172 -8.27 15.09 12.42
CA LYS A 172 -7.25 15.59 13.35
C LYS A 172 -6.63 16.91 12.89
N VAL A 173 -6.64 17.16 11.59
CA VAL A 173 -5.97 18.35 10.99
C VAL A 173 -6.97 19.38 10.44
N LEU A 174 -8.19 18.96 10.10
CA LEU A 174 -9.28 19.82 9.61
C LEU A 174 -10.36 19.96 10.68
N LYS A 175 -10.65 21.21 11.08
CA LYS A 175 -11.71 21.50 12.06
C LYS A 175 -13.06 21.06 11.51
N ASN A 176 -13.89 20.43 12.35
CA ASN A 176 -15.24 19.97 12.01
C ASN A 176 -15.32 18.85 10.94
N TRP A 177 -14.19 18.31 10.47
CA TRP A 177 -14.21 17.10 9.66
C TRP A 177 -14.54 15.89 10.55
N LYS A 178 -15.68 15.25 10.32
CA LYS A 178 -16.22 14.22 11.23
C LYS A 178 -15.60 12.83 11.01
N SER A 179 -15.32 12.49 9.76
CA SER A 179 -14.91 11.14 9.36
C SER A 179 -13.42 10.89 9.60
N GLN A 180 -13.04 9.66 9.95
CA GLN A 180 -11.63 9.26 10.03
C GLN A 180 -11.08 8.97 8.62
N THR A 181 -11.02 10.00 7.79
CA THR A 181 -10.53 9.89 6.41
C THR A 181 -9.00 9.94 6.43
N PRO A 182 -8.28 8.88 6.01
CA PRO A 182 -6.83 8.91 5.88
C PRO A 182 -6.42 9.64 4.60
N ALA A 183 -5.32 10.38 4.67
CA ALA A 183 -4.63 11.02 3.56
C ALA A 183 -3.12 10.82 3.68
N ASP A 184 -2.45 10.61 2.55
CA ASP A 184 -1.01 10.37 2.49
C ASP A 184 -0.22 11.67 2.70
N ILE A 185 -0.80 12.80 2.28
CA ILE A 185 -0.14 14.10 2.29
C ILE A 185 -1.13 15.14 2.84
N PHE A 186 -0.65 16.02 3.71
CA PHE A 186 -1.36 17.23 4.12
C PHE A 186 -0.39 18.41 4.11
N ILE A 187 -0.70 19.44 3.32
CA ILE A 187 0.13 20.64 3.20
C ILE A 187 -0.65 21.84 3.75
N SER A 188 0.05 22.68 4.49
CA SER A 188 -0.47 23.93 5.05
C SER A 188 0.58 25.03 5.00
N HIS A 189 0.15 26.28 5.10
CA HIS A 189 1.06 27.36 5.47
C HIS A 189 1.66 27.16 6.87
N CYS A 190 2.71 27.91 7.19
CA CYS A 190 3.33 27.93 8.52
C CYS A 190 2.36 28.34 9.64
N ASP A 191 1.30 29.11 9.32
CA ASP A 191 0.22 29.48 10.25
C ASP A 191 -0.85 28.38 10.44
N ARG A 192 -0.67 27.22 9.79
CA ARG A 192 -1.56 26.05 9.75
C ARG A 192 -2.83 26.22 8.93
N THR A 193 -2.93 27.24 8.08
CA THR A 193 -4.01 27.33 7.09
C THR A 193 -3.90 26.16 6.10
N PRO A 194 -4.93 25.30 5.97
CA PRO A 194 -4.87 24.10 5.14
C PRO A 194 -4.88 24.45 3.64
N LEU A 195 -3.92 23.89 2.90
CA LEU A 195 -3.76 24.14 1.47
C LEU A 195 -4.04 22.92 0.61
N VAL A 196 -3.52 21.74 0.98
CA VAL A 196 -3.65 20.54 0.15
C VAL A 196 -3.93 19.31 1.00
N VAL A 197 -4.90 18.51 0.57
CA VAL A 197 -5.04 17.11 0.96
C VAL A 197 -4.58 16.25 -0.21
N GLY A 198 -3.57 15.41 0.00
CA GLY A 198 -2.97 14.60 -1.05
C GLY A 198 -3.11 13.09 -0.82
N PHE A 199 -3.20 12.37 -1.93
CA PHE A 199 -3.26 10.90 -1.98
C PHE A 199 -2.17 10.37 -2.89
N ALA A 200 -1.39 9.41 -2.42
CA ALA A 200 -0.24 8.87 -3.13
C ALA A 200 -0.44 7.38 -3.45
N ARG A 201 -0.09 6.98 -4.67
CA ARG A 201 -0.18 5.58 -5.08
C ARG A 201 0.83 5.26 -6.17
N TYR A 202 1.55 4.16 -5.96
CA TYR A 202 2.37 3.55 -7.00
C TYR A 202 1.64 2.33 -7.57
N ASP A 203 1.25 2.39 -8.85
CA ASP A 203 0.51 1.35 -9.54
C ASP A 203 1.46 0.43 -10.34
N THR A 204 1.67 -0.79 -9.84
CA THR A 204 2.64 -1.76 -10.35
C THR A 204 2.10 -2.66 -11.45
N ASP A 205 0.89 -3.17 -11.28
CA ASP A 205 0.22 -4.11 -12.19
C ASP A 205 -1.30 -4.09 -11.97
N ARG A 206 -2.07 -4.51 -12.97
CA ARG A 206 -3.54 -4.53 -12.97
C ARG A 206 -4.11 -5.86 -12.44
N GLY A 207 -5.19 -5.77 -11.67
CA GLY A 207 -6.06 -6.91 -11.33
C GLY A 207 -7.55 -6.54 -11.22
N GLY A 208 -8.34 -6.86 -12.25
CA GLY A 208 -9.80 -7.04 -12.18
C GLY A 208 -10.66 -5.85 -11.77
N ALA A 209 -11.83 -6.15 -11.16
CA ALA A 209 -12.93 -5.26 -10.74
C ALA A 209 -12.55 -4.05 -9.84
N GLN A 210 -11.26 -3.89 -9.52
CA GLN A 210 -10.76 -2.77 -8.75
C GLN A 210 -10.68 -1.45 -9.54
N GLU A 211 -10.86 -1.45 -10.86
CA GLU A 211 -10.82 -0.23 -11.70
C GLU A 211 -12.01 0.70 -11.39
N ASP A 212 -13.24 0.19 -11.45
CA ASP A 212 -14.48 0.99 -11.27
C ASP A 212 -14.68 1.48 -9.83
N ASP A 213 -14.32 0.66 -8.83
CA ASP A 213 -14.42 1.03 -7.41
C ASP A 213 -13.47 2.18 -7.04
N ARG A 214 -12.32 2.30 -7.73
CA ARG A 214 -11.30 3.31 -7.40
C ARG A 214 -11.68 4.70 -7.90
N THR A 215 -12.15 4.81 -9.13
CA THR A 215 -12.46 6.12 -9.75
C THR A 215 -13.68 6.76 -9.07
N SER A 216 -14.71 5.97 -8.76
CA SER A 216 -15.88 6.42 -8.01
C SER A 216 -15.51 6.86 -6.59
N ALA A 217 -14.67 6.10 -5.88
CA ALA A 217 -14.18 6.46 -4.56
C ALA A 217 -13.32 7.73 -4.56
N ASN A 218 -12.42 7.90 -5.54
CA ASN A 218 -11.59 9.09 -5.65
C ASN A 218 -12.42 10.34 -5.95
N LYS A 219 -13.42 10.23 -6.84
CA LYS A 219 -14.36 11.32 -7.10
C LYS A 219 -15.11 11.73 -5.84
N ALA A 220 -15.63 10.77 -5.06
CA ALA A 220 -16.31 11.05 -3.80
C ALA A 220 -15.39 11.79 -2.80
N LYS A 221 -14.13 11.37 -2.66
CA LYS A 221 -13.14 12.07 -1.82
C LYS A 221 -12.96 13.52 -2.25
N VAL A 222 -12.77 13.76 -3.56
CA VAL A 222 -12.63 15.11 -4.11
C VAL A 222 -13.87 15.95 -3.78
N THR A 223 -15.06 15.43 -4.06
CA THR A 223 -16.32 16.13 -3.79
C THR A 223 -16.44 16.53 -2.31
N ASP A 224 -16.14 15.63 -1.39
CA ASP A 224 -16.27 15.91 0.05
C ASP A 224 -15.24 16.93 0.55
N ILE A 225 -14.00 16.87 0.07
CA ILE A 225 -12.94 17.81 0.43
C ILE A 225 -13.24 19.21 -0.13
N LEU A 226 -13.67 19.31 -1.39
CA LEU A 226 -14.00 20.60 -1.98
C LEU A 226 -15.25 21.23 -1.35
N ARG A 227 -16.29 20.43 -1.05
CA ARG A 227 -17.47 20.91 -0.31
C ARG A 227 -17.09 21.42 1.08
N TYR A 228 -16.17 20.73 1.77
CA TYR A 228 -15.64 21.21 3.04
C TYR A 228 -14.92 22.55 2.87
N ALA A 229 -14.06 22.66 1.85
CA ALA A 229 -13.33 23.88 1.56
C ALA A 229 -14.27 25.06 1.31
N GLU A 230 -15.33 24.87 0.52
CA GLU A 230 -16.37 25.88 0.27
C GLU A 230 -17.12 26.27 1.55
N THR A 231 -17.55 25.27 2.33
CA THR A 231 -18.33 25.48 3.57
C THR A 231 -17.56 26.34 4.59
N TYR A 232 -16.24 26.16 4.67
CA TYR A 232 -15.38 26.87 5.62
C TYR A 232 -14.55 28.00 4.98
N ASN A 233 -14.83 28.33 3.72
CA ASN A 233 -14.11 29.35 2.94
C ASN A 233 -12.58 29.20 2.99
N LEU A 234 -12.11 27.98 2.71
CA LEU A 234 -10.69 27.60 2.73
C LEU A 234 -10.15 27.48 1.30
N PRO A 235 -8.86 27.81 1.08
CA PRO A 235 -8.18 27.62 -0.20
C PRO A 235 -7.87 26.14 -0.51
N LEU A 236 -8.28 25.21 0.36
CA LEU A 236 -7.94 23.79 0.32
C LEU A 236 -8.17 23.13 -1.06
N LYS A 237 -7.15 22.46 -1.58
CA LYS A 237 -7.09 21.75 -2.86
C LYS A 237 -6.85 20.26 -2.64
N VAL A 238 -6.99 19.47 -3.69
CA VAL A 238 -6.71 18.03 -3.67
C VAL A 238 -5.56 17.70 -4.61
N PHE A 239 -4.63 16.87 -4.14
CA PHE A 239 -3.49 16.41 -4.93
C PHE A 239 -3.48 14.89 -5.04
N PHE A 240 -3.21 14.38 -6.24
CA PHE A 240 -2.97 12.95 -6.47
C PHE A 240 -1.56 12.76 -7.00
N LEU A 241 -0.72 12.09 -6.23
CA LEU A 241 0.56 11.58 -6.70
C LEU A 241 0.36 10.13 -7.14
N ASN A 242 0.09 9.93 -8.43
CA ASN A 242 -0.14 8.60 -8.97
C ASN A 242 0.91 8.28 -10.03
N ASP A 243 1.72 7.26 -9.76
CA ASP A 243 2.88 6.91 -10.59
C ASP A 243 2.98 5.40 -10.83
N GLY A 244 3.85 4.97 -11.72
CA GLY A 244 4.12 3.57 -12.03
C GLY A 244 3.49 3.08 -13.34
N PRO A 245 3.92 1.90 -13.83
CA PRO A 245 3.55 1.38 -15.14
C PRO A 245 2.06 1.07 -15.28
N GLY A 246 1.36 0.77 -14.19
CA GLY A 246 -0.08 0.50 -14.21
C GLY A 246 -0.88 1.66 -14.80
N LEU A 247 -0.43 2.91 -14.60
CA LEU A 247 -1.05 4.11 -15.15
C LEU A 247 -1.15 4.11 -16.69
N THR A 248 -0.26 3.38 -17.36
CA THR A 248 -0.24 3.25 -18.83
C THR A 248 -1.24 2.23 -19.37
N LEU A 249 -1.92 1.50 -18.48
CA LEU A 249 -2.86 0.44 -18.83
C LEU A 249 -4.31 0.95 -18.75
N GLY A 250 -5.16 0.48 -19.67
CA GLY A 250 -6.62 0.69 -19.74
C GLY A 250 -7.09 2.14 -19.55
N SER A 251 -8.12 2.39 -18.71
CA SER A 251 -8.70 3.73 -18.55
C SER A 251 -8.01 4.61 -17.52
N MET A 252 -7.08 4.10 -16.69
CA MET A 252 -6.58 4.84 -15.53
C MET A 252 -6.05 6.24 -15.85
N TRP A 253 -5.29 6.40 -16.94
CA TRP A 253 -4.86 7.73 -17.36
C TRP A 253 -6.05 8.67 -17.61
N ASN A 254 -7.08 8.18 -18.31
CA ASN A 254 -8.29 8.95 -18.60
C ASN A 254 -9.09 9.24 -17.33
N ASP A 255 -9.15 8.29 -16.40
CA ASP A 255 -9.90 8.44 -15.16
C ASP A 255 -9.30 9.52 -14.27
N TYR A 256 -7.96 9.54 -14.15
CA TYR A 256 -7.27 10.61 -13.44
C TYR A 256 -7.32 11.95 -14.18
N ALA A 257 -7.25 11.95 -15.52
CA ALA A 257 -7.44 13.17 -16.30
C ALA A 257 -8.85 13.76 -16.10
N ALA A 258 -9.89 12.92 -16.14
CA ALA A 258 -11.27 13.32 -15.88
C ALA A 258 -11.48 13.77 -14.43
N LEU A 259 -10.76 13.17 -13.47
CA LEU A 259 -10.78 13.59 -12.07
C LEU A 259 -10.16 14.98 -11.88
N GLU A 260 -9.06 15.27 -12.58
CA GLU A 260 -8.43 16.59 -12.58
C GLU A 260 -9.36 17.65 -13.20
N GLU A 261 -9.96 17.34 -14.35
CA GLU A 261 -10.94 18.21 -15.03
C GLU A 261 -12.16 18.49 -14.13
N TYR A 262 -12.69 17.45 -13.46
CA TYR A 262 -13.78 17.58 -12.51
C TYR A 262 -13.46 18.55 -11.36
N GLY A 263 -12.20 18.65 -10.96
CA GLY A 263 -11.74 19.54 -9.91
C GLY A 263 -11.63 21.01 -10.27
N GLN A 264 -11.79 21.37 -11.56
CA GLN A 264 -11.79 22.75 -12.07
C GLN A 264 -10.61 23.59 -11.54
N GLY A 265 -9.39 23.03 -11.56
CA GLY A 265 -8.17 23.69 -11.10
C GLY A 265 -7.85 23.51 -9.61
N ARG A 266 -8.81 23.06 -8.78
CA ARG A 266 -8.57 22.72 -7.37
C ARG A 266 -8.12 21.28 -7.14
N VAL A 267 -8.02 20.49 -8.21
CA VAL A 267 -7.45 19.14 -8.20
C VAL A 267 -6.26 19.13 -9.13
N MET A 268 -5.17 18.48 -8.70
CA MET A 268 -4.01 18.23 -9.53
C MET A 268 -3.62 16.75 -9.44
N VAL A 269 -3.34 16.14 -10.59
CA VAL A 269 -2.76 14.80 -10.68
C VAL A 269 -1.37 14.91 -11.25
N CYS A 270 -0.37 14.32 -10.59
CA CYS A 270 1.01 14.26 -11.06
C CYS A 270 1.61 12.87 -10.86
N THR A 271 2.58 12.55 -11.70
CA THR A 271 3.66 11.59 -11.39
C THR A 271 4.85 12.36 -10.80
N LEU A 272 5.89 11.68 -10.31
CA LEU A 272 7.09 12.37 -9.82
C LEU A 272 7.76 13.23 -10.91
N LYS A 273 7.74 12.77 -12.16
CA LYS A 273 8.36 13.47 -13.30
C LYS A 273 7.63 14.74 -13.74
N MET A 274 6.43 14.98 -13.22
CA MET A 274 5.63 16.18 -13.53
C MET A 274 5.77 17.28 -12.48
N LEU A 275 6.42 17.00 -11.34
CA LEU A 275 6.41 17.88 -10.17
C LEU A 275 6.98 19.27 -10.47
N ASP A 276 8.16 19.35 -11.09
CA ASP A 276 8.82 20.63 -11.39
C ASP A 276 8.02 21.53 -12.33
N GLU A 277 7.28 20.95 -13.28
CA GLU A 277 6.46 21.72 -14.24
C GLU A 277 5.11 22.12 -13.66
N ARG A 278 4.49 21.25 -12.86
CA ARG A 278 3.06 21.36 -12.53
C ARG A 278 2.82 21.73 -11.08
N PHE A 279 3.53 21.15 -10.12
CA PHE A 279 3.31 21.42 -8.71
C PHE A 279 4.06 22.69 -8.31
N THR A 280 3.42 23.84 -8.51
CA THR A 280 4.05 25.17 -8.39
C THR A 280 3.50 25.98 -7.23
N LYS A 281 4.26 27.00 -6.79
CA LYS A 281 3.79 27.98 -5.81
C LYS A 281 2.50 28.67 -6.27
N ASP A 282 2.42 29.06 -7.54
CA ASP A 282 1.23 29.67 -8.11
C ASP A 282 0.00 28.78 -7.96
N TRP A 283 0.14 27.46 -8.17
CA TRP A 283 -0.97 26.53 -7.95
C TRP A 283 -1.31 26.35 -6.46
N LEU A 284 -0.32 26.38 -5.56
CA LEU A 284 -0.59 26.34 -4.11
C LEU A 284 -1.40 27.56 -3.65
N GLU A 285 -1.09 28.75 -4.19
CA GLU A 285 -1.64 30.05 -3.77
C GLU A 285 -2.90 30.52 -4.52
N SER A 286 -3.28 29.86 -5.62
CA SER A 286 -4.41 30.28 -6.47
C SER A 286 -5.79 30.20 -5.83
#